data_AF-A0A6N9PMQ0-F1
#
_entry.id   AF-A0A6N9PMQ0-F1
#
_cell.length_a   1.000
_cell.length_b   1.000
_cell.length_c   1.000
_cell.angle_alpha   90.00
_cell.angle_beta   90.00
_cell.angle_gamma   90.00
#
_symmetry.space_group_name_H-M   'P 1'
#
loop_
_entity.id
_entity.type
_entity.pdbx_description
1 polymer ?
#
loop_
_entity_poly.entity_id
_entity_poly.type
_entity_poly.pdbx_seq_one_letter_code
_entity_poly.pdbx_strand_id
1 'polypeptide(L)'
;MKKLLAILCAVLLVSCTGLPVAAADSEPVITFDTDTSPRARICTYTLPDGGVLYFAEPLEENSEIIPGWTLYESENLKGDIVIPEYIEGKPVSRLYYENFPDAGGTHVFCLNGNPEMISVVFPATLQEIEGVYLTGAWFGGCSKLEQIIFEGDGPEEIPPFFFWGAPELKRVKLPRNIAELDGAFVSASYHDIDTACTSITSLELDSGNKNFVMDEQGILYNHDKTKVVTAIQGAAERKTVTLPDTVTEIAGYAFAGNTQLETVYGGAARVVENGYGYTFYKCNSLNPFQDTYGHWAEEQVKWAYQEGILKGTELLRFSPNATLERGMICTVLHRLENSPPAGSDNPFPDVIDYAWYGEGVIWAAKNGLVQGHDDGLFRPTDPVTREQLGAILYRYAQFKGIAGTMGSLDGFTDAGKTSAYALSAMKWAVGSGLLRGRDDGTLDPQGYATRAEAAVILQRLQALA
;
A
#
# COMPACT_ATOMS: atom_id res chain seq x y z
N MET A 1 -43.91 -3.72 -62.07
CA MET A 1 -42.60 -3.83 -62.75
C MET A 1 -41.55 -3.85 -61.66
N LYS A 2 -40.78 -4.94 -61.51
CA LYS A 2 -39.37 -5.12 -61.96
C LYS A 2 -38.41 -4.13 -61.26
N LYS A 3 -37.62 -4.60 -60.28
CA LYS A 3 -36.18 -4.99 -60.35
C LYS A 3 -35.24 -3.76 -60.23
N LEU A 4 -34.10 -3.74 -59.52
CA LEU A 4 -33.30 -4.70 -58.69
C LEU A 4 -32.51 -3.83 -57.64
N LEU A 5 -31.64 -4.24 -56.69
CA LEU A 5 -30.96 -5.48 -56.26
C LEU A 5 -30.68 -5.41 -54.72
N ALA A 6 -29.84 -6.31 -54.17
CA ALA A 6 -29.36 -6.33 -52.78
C ALA A 6 -28.10 -5.43 -52.55
N ILE A 7 -27.52 -5.28 -51.35
CA ILE A 7 -26.77 -6.29 -50.55
C ILE A 7 -26.90 -6.06 -49.02
N LEU A 8 -26.60 -7.09 -48.22
CA LEU A 8 -26.66 -7.14 -46.75
C LEU A 8 -25.35 -6.73 -46.03
N CYS A 9 -25.48 -6.37 -44.75
CA CYS A 9 -24.53 -6.53 -43.61
C CYS A 9 -23.04 -6.13 -43.74
N ALA A 10 -22.59 -5.20 -42.87
CA ALA A 10 -21.33 -5.31 -42.09
C ALA A 10 -21.16 -4.16 -41.06
N VAL A 11 -20.82 -4.50 -39.80
CA VAL A 11 -19.73 -3.93 -38.95
C VAL A 11 -19.69 -2.39 -38.74
N LEU A 12 -19.61 -1.81 -37.52
CA LEU A 12 -18.89 -2.21 -36.30
C LEU A 12 -19.78 -2.33 -35.05
N LEU A 13 -19.84 -3.53 -34.47
CA LEU A 13 -19.85 -3.72 -33.02
C LEU A 13 -18.42 -4.15 -32.66
N VAL A 14 -17.80 -3.53 -31.66
CA VAL A 14 -16.53 -4.04 -31.10
C VAL A 14 -16.87 -5.05 -30.01
N SER A 15 -17.10 -6.29 -30.43
CA SER A 15 -17.21 -7.42 -29.50
C SER A 15 -15.82 -7.82 -29.03
N CYS A 16 -15.57 -7.83 -27.72
CA CYS A 16 -14.36 -8.40 -27.12
C CYS A 16 -14.37 -9.93 -27.15
N THR A 17 -14.51 -10.51 -28.35
CA THR A 17 -14.37 -11.93 -28.65
C THR A 17 -12.93 -12.21 -29.10
N GLY A 18 -11.98 -12.02 -28.18
CA GLY A 18 -10.53 -12.16 -28.41
C GLY A 18 -9.93 -13.48 -27.92
N LEU A 19 -10.67 -14.25 -27.13
CA LEU A 19 -10.35 -15.63 -26.73
C LEU A 19 -11.50 -16.56 -27.16
N PRO A 20 -11.24 -17.82 -27.49
CA PRO A 20 -12.29 -18.76 -27.87
C PRO A 20 -13.13 -19.15 -26.64
N VAL A 21 -14.42 -18.82 -26.66
CA VAL A 21 -15.39 -19.49 -25.79
C VAL A 21 -15.49 -20.93 -26.27
N ALA A 22 -14.93 -21.87 -25.49
CA ALA A 22 -15.01 -23.29 -25.80
C ALA A 22 -16.49 -23.74 -25.85
N ALA A 23 -16.84 -24.58 -26.83
CA ALA A 23 -18.20 -25.08 -26.96
C ALA A 23 -18.47 -26.13 -25.87
N ALA A 24 -19.67 -26.11 -25.29
CA ALA A 24 -20.04 -26.87 -24.09
C ALA A 24 -20.14 -28.42 -24.27
N ASP A 25 -19.61 -28.97 -25.37
CA ASP A 25 -19.58 -30.40 -25.71
C ASP A 25 -18.19 -30.89 -26.20
N SER A 26 -17.13 -30.07 -26.06
CA SER A 26 -15.75 -30.52 -26.29
C SER A 26 -15.03 -30.81 -24.98
N GLU A 27 -14.47 -32.02 -24.83
CA GLU A 27 -13.57 -32.36 -23.72
C GLU A 27 -12.44 -31.31 -23.62
N PRO A 28 -12.05 -30.86 -22.41
CA PRO A 28 -10.98 -29.88 -22.24
C PRO A 28 -9.64 -30.50 -22.59
N VAL A 29 -9.24 -30.35 -23.86
CA VAL A 29 -7.93 -30.79 -24.34
C VAL A 29 -6.86 -29.94 -23.67
N ILE A 30 -6.15 -30.52 -22.71
CA ILE A 30 -4.82 -30.03 -22.34
C ILE A 30 -3.95 -30.23 -23.59
N THR A 31 -3.74 -29.15 -24.36
CA THR A 31 -2.85 -29.17 -25.51
C THR A 31 -1.39 -29.16 -25.04
N PHE A 32 -0.96 -30.28 -24.47
CA PHE A 32 0.45 -30.60 -24.34
C PHE A 32 1.08 -30.55 -25.74
N ASP A 33 2.07 -29.67 -25.95
CA ASP A 33 3.04 -29.88 -27.03
C ASP A 33 3.97 -31.03 -26.61
N THR A 34 3.52 -32.25 -26.87
CA THR A 34 4.28 -33.48 -26.62
C THR A 34 5.46 -33.66 -27.57
N ASP A 35 5.53 -32.87 -28.65
CA ASP A 35 6.51 -33.04 -29.73
C ASP A 35 7.75 -32.16 -29.54
N THR A 36 7.71 -31.10 -28.70
CA THR A 36 8.90 -30.26 -28.43
C THR A 36 9.29 -30.01 -26.97
N SER A 37 8.41 -30.14 -25.96
CA SER A 37 8.77 -29.89 -24.54
C SER A 37 8.67 -31.14 -23.65
N PRO A 38 9.81 -31.72 -23.20
CA PRO A 38 9.78 -32.76 -22.18
C PRO A 38 9.48 -32.16 -20.79
N ARG A 39 8.36 -32.59 -20.20
CA ARG A 39 7.82 -32.27 -18.86
C ARG A 39 7.20 -30.87 -18.69
N ALA A 40 5.87 -30.87 -18.75
CA ALA A 40 5.00 -30.20 -17.77
C ALA A 40 3.92 -31.23 -17.39
N ARG A 41 3.57 -31.34 -16.11
CA ARG A 41 2.56 -32.29 -15.58
C ARG A 41 1.76 -31.58 -14.45
N ILE A 42 0.73 -32.18 -13.87
CA ILE A 42 -0.08 -31.55 -12.79
C ILE A 42 -0.45 -32.62 -11.73
N CYS A 43 0.09 -32.50 -10.51
CA CYS A 43 -0.12 -33.46 -9.41
C CYS A 43 -1.50 -33.31 -8.76
N THR A 44 -2.13 -34.44 -8.38
CA THR A 44 -3.52 -34.44 -7.91
C THR A 44 -3.74 -35.34 -6.68
N TYR A 45 -4.40 -34.85 -5.62
CA TYR A 45 -4.70 -35.63 -4.39
C TYR A 45 -6.19 -35.64 -4.08
N THR A 46 -6.73 -36.81 -3.70
CA THR A 46 -8.12 -36.98 -3.26
C THR A 46 -8.27 -36.75 -1.77
N LEU A 47 -9.10 -35.78 -1.38
CA LEU A 47 -9.51 -35.54 0.01
C LEU A 47 -10.45 -36.65 0.52
N PRO A 48 -10.52 -36.90 1.85
CA PRO A 48 -11.47 -37.84 2.44
C PRO A 48 -12.95 -37.50 2.23
N ASP A 49 -13.28 -36.24 1.89
CA ASP A 49 -14.63 -35.78 1.53
C ASP A 49 -14.96 -35.92 0.03
N GLY A 50 -13.95 -36.21 -0.80
CA GLY A 50 -14.06 -36.40 -2.25
C GLY A 50 -13.57 -35.23 -3.12
N GLY A 51 -13.09 -34.13 -2.56
CA GLY A 51 -12.44 -33.04 -3.33
C GLY A 51 -11.05 -33.39 -3.89
N VAL A 52 -10.46 -32.51 -4.72
CA VAL A 52 -9.12 -32.69 -5.30
C VAL A 52 -8.18 -31.48 -5.14
N LEU A 53 -6.93 -31.73 -4.69
CA LEU A 53 -5.82 -30.76 -4.51
C LEU A 53 -4.76 -30.80 -5.65
N TYR A 54 -3.89 -29.78 -5.75
CA TYR A 54 -3.03 -29.45 -6.92
C TYR A 54 -1.53 -29.14 -6.61
N PHE A 55 -0.63 -30.14 -6.56
CA PHE A 55 0.77 -29.90 -6.11
C PHE A 55 1.72 -29.41 -7.19
N ALA A 56 2.81 -28.77 -6.73
CA ALA A 56 3.89 -28.22 -7.54
C ALA A 56 5.25 -28.20 -6.81
N GLU A 57 5.95 -29.33 -6.76
CA GLU A 57 7.42 -29.47 -6.66
C GLU A 57 7.81 -30.96 -6.80
N PRO A 58 9.08 -31.32 -7.04
CA PRO A 58 9.51 -32.70 -7.16
C PRO A 58 9.65 -33.38 -5.78
N LEU A 59 9.23 -34.64 -5.68
CA LEU A 59 9.57 -35.50 -4.55
C LEU A 59 11.06 -35.92 -4.60
N GLU A 60 11.67 -36.17 -3.44
CA GLU A 60 12.98 -36.83 -3.40
C GLU A 60 12.90 -38.26 -3.98
N GLU A 61 14.03 -38.78 -4.45
CA GLU A 61 14.14 -40.03 -5.24
C GLU A 61 13.62 -41.30 -4.50
N ASN A 62 13.23 -41.19 -3.22
CA ASN A 62 12.77 -42.30 -2.38
C ASN A 62 11.48 -41.99 -1.56
N SER A 63 10.70 -40.94 -1.89
CA SER A 63 9.42 -40.67 -1.22
C SER A 63 8.38 -41.76 -1.52
N GLU A 64 7.92 -42.50 -0.51
CA GLU A 64 6.89 -43.53 -0.71
C GLU A 64 5.52 -42.92 -1.06
N ILE A 65 5.04 -43.19 -2.29
CA ILE A 65 3.71 -42.79 -2.74
C ILE A 65 2.66 -43.62 -1.98
N ILE A 66 1.79 -42.94 -1.23
CA ILE A 66 0.72 -43.58 -0.44
C ILE A 66 -0.26 -44.31 -1.38
N PRO A 67 -0.71 -45.53 -1.05
CA PRO A 67 -1.59 -46.31 -1.92
C PRO A 67 -2.88 -45.59 -2.30
N GLY A 68 -3.13 -45.46 -3.61
CA GLY A 68 -4.30 -44.77 -4.16
C GLY A 68 -4.03 -43.33 -4.64
N TRP A 69 -2.77 -42.92 -4.74
CA TRP A 69 -2.36 -41.60 -5.25
C TRP A 69 -1.79 -41.67 -6.68
N THR A 70 -1.94 -40.58 -7.44
CA THR A 70 -1.42 -40.45 -8.83
C THR A 70 -0.52 -39.21 -8.93
N LEU A 71 0.77 -39.39 -9.27
CA LEU A 71 1.82 -38.36 -9.22
C LEU A 71 2.18 -37.79 -10.62
N TYR A 72 2.34 -36.47 -10.73
CA TYR A 72 2.53 -35.76 -12.01
C TYR A 72 3.24 -34.37 -11.83
N GLU A 73 4.57 -34.29 -11.78
CA GLU A 73 5.32 -33.06 -11.44
C GLU A 73 5.00 -31.77 -12.27
N SER A 74 4.58 -30.67 -11.61
CA SER A 74 4.26 -29.40 -12.29
C SER A 74 5.39 -28.35 -12.32
N GLU A 75 6.62 -28.80 -12.55
CA GLU A 75 7.68 -27.89 -12.97
C GLU A 75 7.45 -27.42 -14.42
N ASN A 76 7.96 -26.24 -14.77
CA ASN A 76 7.99 -25.72 -16.13
C ASN A 76 6.60 -25.54 -16.79
N LEU A 77 5.59 -25.07 -16.05
CA LEU A 77 4.35 -24.57 -16.67
C LEU A 77 4.68 -23.38 -17.58
N LYS A 78 4.19 -23.42 -18.84
CA LYS A 78 4.44 -22.40 -19.87
C LYS A 78 3.17 -22.05 -20.60
N GLY A 79 3.01 -20.79 -20.98
CA GLY A 79 1.83 -20.34 -21.72
C GLY A 79 0.56 -20.33 -20.86
N ASP A 80 -0.56 -20.65 -21.46
CA ASP A 80 -1.89 -20.58 -20.84
C ASP A 80 -2.24 -21.89 -20.13
N ILE A 81 -2.53 -21.82 -18.83
CA ILE A 81 -2.83 -22.96 -17.97
C ILE A 81 -4.32 -22.97 -17.63
N VAL A 82 -5.02 -24.04 -18.01
CA VAL A 82 -6.42 -24.26 -17.62
C VAL A 82 -6.48 -25.39 -16.61
N ILE A 83 -6.90 -25.08 -15.39
CA ILE A 83 -7.10 -26.04 -14.31
C ILE A 83 -8.46 -26.72 -14.56
N PRO A 84 -8.52 -28.04 -14.80
CA PRO A 84 -9.76 -28.71 -15.20
C PRO A 84 -10.81 -28.73 -14.08
N GLU A 85 -12.08 -28.72 -14.46
CA GLU A 85 -13.24 -28.82 -13.55
C GLU A 85 -13.25 -30.11 -12.71
N TYR A 86 -12.75 -31.22 -13.29
CA TYR A 86 -12.76 -32.55 -12.68
C TYR A 86 -11.46 -33.31 -12.93
N ILE A 87 -11.04 -34.10 -11.94
CA ILE A 87 -9.94 -35.07 -12.00
C ILE A 87 -10.45 -36.40 -11.47
N GLU A 88 -10.18 -37.50 -12.18
CA GLU A 88 -10.64 -38.86 -11.79
C GLU A 88 -12.16 -38.94 -11.46
N GLY A 89 -12.97 -38.06 -12.07
CA GLY A 89 -14.42 -37.94 -11.83
C GLY A 89 -14.82 -37.14 -10.58
N LYS A 90 -13.88 -36.51 -9.88
CA LYS A 90 -14.09 -35.69 -8.67
C LYS A 90 -13.90 -34.20 -8.96
N PRO A 91 -14.68 -33.30 -8.34
CA PRO A 91 -14.58 -31.86 -8.60
C PRO A 91 -13.33 -31.25 -7.98
N VAL A 92 -12.81 -30.22 -8.63
CA VAL A 92 -11.66 -29.42 -8.18
C VAL A 92 -12.13 -28.30 -7.28
N SER A 93 -12.36 -28.64 -6.01
CA SER A 93 -13.09 -27.79 -5.06
C SER A 93 -12.25 -26.94 -4.12
N ARG A 94 -10.96 -27.23 -3.93
CA ARG A 94 -10.08 -26.49 -3.00
C ARG A 94 -8.66 -26.29 -3.53
N LEU A 95 -8.09 -25.13 -3.23
CA LEU A 95 -6.64 -24.87 -3.24
C LEU A 95 -6.13 -24.80 -1.80
N TYR A 96 -4.84 -25.13 -1.59
CA TYR A 96 -4.18 -25.11 -0.29
C TYR A 96 -2.80 -24.47 -0.39
N TYR A 97 -2.31 -23.90 0.72
CA TYR A 97 -0.93 -23.45 0.92
C TYR A 97 -0.49 -23.73 2.37
N GLU A 98 0.51 -24.60 2.54
CA GLU A 98 0.98 -25.06 3.87
C GLU A 98 2.51 -25.17 3.97
N ASN A 99 3.03 -25.20 5.20
CA ASN A 99 4.46 -25.18 5.50
C ASN A 99 4.71 -25.93 6.84
N PHE A 100 5.18 -27.18 6.78
CA PHE A 100 5.08 -28.16 7.88
C PHE A 100 6.30 -28.24 8.83
N PRO A 101 6.10 -28.20 10.17
CA PRO A 101 7.14 -28.54 11.15
C PRO A 101 7.09 -29.98 11.72
N ASP A 102 5.88 -30.50 12.04
CA ASP A 102 5.72 -31.65 12.97
C ASP A 102 5.01 -32.89 12.39
N ALA A 103 4.70 -32.89 11.08
CA ALA A 103 4.20 -34.09 10.39
C ALA A 103 5.37 -34.93 9.86
N GLY A 104 5.33 -36.24 10.07
CA GLY A 104 6.32 -37.21 9.55
C GLY A 104 6.20 -37.48 8.04
N GLY A 105 5.94 -36.44 7.25
CA GLY A 105 5.70 -36.47 5.81
C GLY A 105 5.35 -35.06 5.31
N THR A 106 6.26 -34.44 4.57
CA THR A 106 6.10 -33.16 3.86
C THR A 106 5.11 -33.33 2.68
N HIS A 107 4.51 -32.28 2.09
CA HIS A 107 5.11 -31.32 1.16
C HIS A 107 4.13 -30.16 0.85
N VAL A 108 4.57 -29.19 0.03
CA VAL A 108 3.96 -27.85 -0.16
C VAL A 108 3.17 -27.74 -1.48
N PHE A 109 2.31 -26.72 -1.59
CA PHE A 109 1.46 -26.38 -2.73
C PHE A 109 1.67 -24.91 -3.13
N CYS A 110 1.98 -24.61 -4.40
CA CYS A 110 2.23 -23.23 -4.88
C CYS A 110 2.29 -23.14 -6.42
N LEU A 111 1.67 -22.16 -7.10
CA LEU A 111 1.88 -21.97 -8.56
C LEU A 111 3.20 -21.26 -8.91
N ASN A 112 3.91 -20.81 -7.87
CA ASN A 112 5.29 -20.30 -7.81
C ASN A 112 6.29 -21.14 -8.62
N GLY A 113 7.43 -20.54 -8.98
CA GLY A 113 8.52 -21.22 -9.70
C GLY A 113 8.29 -21.39 -11.21
N ASN A 114 7.19 -20.85 -11.75
CA ASN A 114 6.80 -20.99 -13.16
C ASN A 114 6.95 -19.67 -13.95
N PRO A 115 8.17 -19.25 -14.33
CA PRO A 115 8.44 -17.97 -14.99
C PRO A 115 7.97 -17.89 -16.45
N GLU A 116 7.60 -19.01 -17.07
CA GLU A 116 7.10 -19.07 -18.45
C GLU A 116 5.56 -19.14 -18.54
N MET A 117 4.86 -19.19 -17.41
CA MET A 117 3.40 -19.17 -17.34
C MET A 117 2.87 -17.78 -17.70
N ILE A 118 1.92 -17.73 -18.64
CA ILE A 118 1.33 -16.48 -19.18
C ILE A 118 -0.07 -16.24 -18.62
N SER A 119 -0.87 -17.30 -18.43
CA SER A 119 -2.16 -17.19 -17.74
C SER A 119 -2.51 -18.44 -16.93
N VAL A 120 -3.40 -18.27 -15.96
CA VAL A 120 -4.07 -19.38 -15.27
C VAL A 120 -5.59 -19.16 -15.22
N VAL A 121 -6.34 -20.23 -15.43
CA VAL A 121 -7.81 -20.30 -15.31
C VAL A 121 -8.17 -21.32 -14.26
N PHE A 122 -8.76 -20.87 -13.15
CA PHE A 122 -9.33 -21.71 -12.10
C PHE A 122 -10.77 -22.12 -12.46
N PRO A 123 -11.17 -23.37 -12.16
CA PRO A 123 -12.45 -23.95 -12.60
C PRO A 123 -13.65 -23.40 -11.82
N ALA A 124 -14.83 -23.55 -12.41
CA ALA A 124 -16.11 -23.24 -11.78
C ALA A 124 -16.42 -24.14 -10.57
N THR A 125 -15.82 -25.33 -10.47
CA THR A 125 -15.90 -26.20 -9.29
C THR A 125 -15.13 -25.71 -8.07
N LEU A 126 -14.22 -24.72 -8.19
CA LEU A 126 -13.42 -24.22 -7.07
C LEU A 126 -14.30 -23.47 -6.06
N GLN A 127 -14.19 -23.78 -4.76
CA GLN A 127 -14.99 -23.17 -3.69
C GLN A 127 -14.17 -22.64 -2.51
N GLU A 128 -12.90 -23.03 -2.36
CA GLU A 128 -12.08 -22.70 -1.19
C GLU A 128 -10.61 -22.47 -1.56
N ILE A 129 -9.93 -21.54 -0.89
CA ILE A 129 -8.48 -21.28 -1.02
C ILE A 129 -7.89 -21.19 0.39
N GLU A 130 -7.53 -22.33 0.96
CA GLU A 130 -6.92 -22.39 2.29
C GLU A 130 -5.44 -21.96 2.22
N GLY A 131 -4.98 -21.15 3.19
CA GLY A 131 -3.58 -20.74 3.23
C GLY A 131 -3.17 -20.04 4.52
N VAL A 132 -1.95 -20.31 5.00
CA VAL A 132 -1.42 -19.68 6.21
C VAL A 132 -1.06 -18.21 5.96
N TYR A 133 -1.76 -17.30 6.66
CA TYR A 133 -1.75 -15.82 6.56
C TYR A 133 -0.39 -15.08 6.61
N LEU A 134 0.77 -15.76 6.66
CA LEU A 134 2.07 -15.16 6.97
C LEU A 134 3.21 -15.42 5.96
N THR A 135 3.07 -16.35 5.00
CA THR A 135 4.14 -16.61 4.00
C THR A 135 3.63 -16.88 2.56
N GLY A 136 2.34 -16.70 2.29
CA GLY A 136 1.63 -17.15 1.07
C GLY A 136 2.16 -16.63 -0.28
N ALA A 137 3.21 -17.27 -0.79
CA ALA A 137 3.93 -16.87 -1.99
C ALA A 137 3.34 -17.43 -3.31
N TRP A 138 2.01 -17.39 -3.46
CA TRP A 138 1.22 -18.18 -4.42
C TRP A 138 1.72 -18.16 -5.89
N PHE A 139 2.16 -17.01 -6.42
CA PHE A 139 2.73 -16.87 -7.77
C PHE A 139 4.18 -16.36 -7.75
N GLY A 140 4.95 -16.65 -6.69
CA GLY A 140 6.36 -16.26 -6.60
C GLY A 140 7.16 -16.65 -7.84
N GLY A 141 7.91 -15.72 -8.43
CA GLY A 141 8.71 -16.00 -9.62
C GLY A 141 7.93 -16.27 -10.92
N CYS A 142 6.60 -16.12 -10.95
CA CYS A 142 5.78 -16.18 -12.16
C CYS A 142 5.91 -14.89 -12.99
N SER A 143 7.13 -14.61 -13.43
CA SER A 143 7.55 -13.31 -13.99
C SER A 143 6.90 -12.92 -15.33
N LYS A 144 6.19 -13.84 -16.00
CA LYS A 144 5.41 -13.59 -17.22
C LYS A 144 3.89 -13.74 -17.05
N LEU A 145 3.39 -13.96 -15.83
CA LEU A 145 1.96 -14.19 -15.60
C LEU A 145 1.17 -12.89 -15.82
N GLU A 146 0.50 -12.80 -16.97
CA GLU A 146 -0.29 -11.63 -17.38
C GLU A 146 -1.75 -11.71 -16.94
N GLN A 147 -2.28 -12.90 -16.69
CA GLN A 147 -3.72 -13.09 -16.49
C GLN A 147 -4.08 -14.21 -15.49
N ILE A 148 -4.99 -13.90 -14.56
CA ILE A 148 -5.64 -14.86 -13.68
C ILE A 148 -7.16 -14.80 -13.89
N ILE A 149 -7.80 -15.94 -14.06
CA ILE A 149 -9.26 -16.06 -14.24
C ILE A 149 -9.81 -17.01 -13.19
N PHE A 150 -10.86 -16.61 -12.48
CA PHE A 150 -11.75 -17.54 -11.79
C PHE A 150 -13.03 -17.75 -12.63
N GLU A 151 -13.40 -18.99 -12.91
CA GLU A 151 -14.67 -19.34 -13.53
C GLU A 151 -15.79 -19.64 -12.53
N GLY A 152 -17.03 -19.64 -13.02
CA GLY A 152 -18.22 -19.97 -12.23
C GLY A 152 -18.50 -19.04 -11.05
N ASP A 153 -19.03 -19.63 -9.97
CA ASP A 153 -19.34 -18.91 -8.73
C ASP A 153 -18.09 -18.73 -7.85
N GLY A 154 -17.21 -19.74 -7.79
CA GLY A 154 -15.91 -19.65 -7.16
C GLY A 154 -15.90 -19.52 -5.63
N PRO A 155 -14.73 -19.25 -5.02
CA PRO A 155 -14.56 -19.11 -3.57
C PRO A 155 -15.08 -17.80 -2.98
N GLU A 156 -15.38 -17.82 -1.67
CA GLU A 156 -15.80 -16.65 -0.88
C GLU A 156 -14.61 -15.82 -0.34
N GLU A 157 -13.42 -16.40 -0.17
CA GLU A 157 -12.18 -15.70 0.22
C GLU A 157 -11.09 -15.91 -0.84
N ILE A 158 -10.32 -14.86 -1.13
CA ILE A 158 -8.99 -14.96 -1.75
C ILE A 158 -8.01 -14.38 -0.72
N PRO A 159 -7.08 -15.19 -0.17
CA PRO A 159 -6.32 -14.82 1.02
C PRO A 159 -5.30 -13.70 0.76
N PRO A 160 -4.78 -13.04 1.81
CA PRO A 160 -3.70 -12.08 1.70
C PRO A 160 -2.50 -12.60 0.89
N PHE A 161 -1.92 -11.70 0.09
CA PHE A 161 -0.78 -11.98 -0.80
C PHE A 161 -1.04 -13.00 -1.92
N PHE A 162 -2.28 -13.44 -2.18
CA PHE A 162 -2.58 -14.43 -3.23
C PHE A 162 -2.08 -14.03 -4.62
N PHE A 163 -2.03 -12.74 -4.97
CA PHE A 163 -1.53 -12.28 -6.28
C PHE A 163 0.00 -12.04 -6.31
N TRP A 164 0.72 -12.31 -5.22
CA TRP A 164 2.14 -12.00 -5.10
C TRP A 164 3.05 -12.79 -6.04
N GLY A 165 4.02 -12.10 -6.63
CA GLY A 165 5.06 -12.68 -7.48
C GLY A 165 4.77 -12.61 -8.98
N ALA A 166 3.60 -12.10 -9.37
CA ALA A 166 3.19 -11.85 -10.74
C ALA A 166 3.29 -10.34 -11.10
N PRO A 167 4.50 -9.81 -11.44
CA PRO A 167 4.69 -8.38 -11.73
C PRO A 167 4.05 -7.93 -13.05
N GLU A 168 3.92 -8.84 -14.02
CA GLU A 168 3.30 -8.57 -15.33
C GLU A 168 1.77 -8.76 -15.33
N LEU A 169 1.14 -8.99 -14.16
CA LEU A 169 -0.29 -9.27 -14.06
C LEU A 169 -1.13 -8.09 -14.52
N LYS A 170 -1.76 -8.21 -15.70
CA LYS A 170 -2.57 -7.19 -16.37
C LYS A 170 -4.06 -7.41 -16.18
N ARG A 171 -4.51 -8.67 -16.09
CA ARG A 171 -5.94 -9.02 -15.99
C ARG A 171 -6.23 -9.99 -14.84
N VAL A 172 -7.20 -9.65 -14.01
CA VAL A 172 -7.77 -10.53 -12.99
C VAL A 172 -9.29 -10.56 -13.17
N LYS A 173 -9.89 -11.73 -13.35
CA LYS A 173 -11.35 -11.93 -13.27
C LYS A 173 -11.68 -12.63 -11.96
N LEU A 174 -12.36 -11.92 -11.06
CA LEU A 174 -12.75 -12.38 -9.74
C LEU A 174 -13.96 -13.36 -9.80
N PRO A 175 -14.08 -14.28 -8.82
CA PRO A 175 -15.21 -15.19 -8.73
C PRO A 175 -16.49 -14.48 -8.26
N ARG A 176 -17.68 -14.98 -8.64
CA ARG A 176 -18.97 -14.32 -8.31
C ARG A 176 -19.24 -14.25 -6.81
N ASN A 177 -18.87 -15.28 -6.04
CA ASN A 177 -19.17 -15.36 -4.61
C ASN A 177 -18.20 -14.57 -3.72
N ILE A 178 -17.10 -14.02 -4.28
CA ILE A 178 -16.02 -13.39 -3.50
C ILE A 178 -16.58 -12.36 -2.50
N ALA A 179 -16.19 -12.52 -1.24
CA ALA A 179 -16.64 -11.77 -0.08
C ALA A 179 -15.48 -11.13 0.70
N GLU A 180 -14.29 -11.75 0.65
CA GLU A 180 -13.08 -11.24 1.29
C GLU A 180 -11.89 -11.19 0.31
N LEU A 181 -11.23 -10.03 0.27
CA LEU A 181 -10.11 -9.67 -0.63
C LEU A 181 -9.05 -8.80 0.08
N ASP A 182 -9.20 -8.56 1.38
CA ASP A 182 -8.32 -7.69 2.15
C ASP A 182 -6.89 -8.24 2.11
N GLY A 183 -5.93 -7.45 1.61
CA GLY A 183 -4.54 -7.86 1.49
C GLY A 183 -4.20 -8.75 0.29
N ALA A 184 -5.17 -9.23 -0.50
CA ALA A 184 -4.91 -10.18 -1.60
C ALA A 184 -3.91 -9.67 -2.66
N PHE A 185 -3.91 -8.36 -2.92
CA PHE A 185 -3.06 -7.67 -3.91
C PHE A 185 -1.74 -7.09 -3.33
N VAL A 186 -1.37 -7.43 -2.09
CA VAL A 186 -0.23 -6.86 -1.36
C VAL A 186 1.04 -7.69 -1.58
N SER A 187 2.22 -7.07 -1.40
CA SER A 187 3.50 -7.80 -1.38
C SER A 187 3.76 -8.46 -0.02
N ALA A 188 4.14 -9.74 -0.03
CA ALA A 188 4.36 -10.57 1.17
C ALA A 188 5.57 -10.17 2.04
N SER A 189 6.30 -9.10 1.69
CA SER A 189 7.48 -8.68 2.45
C SER A 189 7.39 -7.21 2.90
N TYR A 190 7.87 -6.97 4.13
CA TYR A 190 7.88 -5.64 4.76
C TYR A 190 8.91 -4.66 4.13
N HIS A 191 9.76 -5.15 3.21
CA HIS A 191 10.95 -4.43 2.73
C HIS A 191 11.19 -4.52 1.20
N ASP A 192 10.86 -5.63 0.54
CA ASP A 192 10.91 -5.80 -0.93
C ASP A 192 9.49 -5.76 -1.54
N ILE A 193 9.19 -4.64 -2.18
CA ILE A 193 7.84 -4.25 -2.60
C ILE A 193 7.80 -3.76 -4.05
N ASP A 194 8.68 -4.32 -4.87
CA ASP A 194 8.70 -4.17 -6.34
C ASP A 194 7.70 -5.14 -7.02
N THR A 195 6.87 -5.85 -6.24
CA THR A 195 5.94 -6.89 -6.69
C THR A 195 4.51 -6.72 -6.15
N ALA A 196 4.07 -5.47 -5.91
CA ALA A 196 2.64 -5.16 -5.93
C ALA A 196 2.12 -5.23 -7.37
N CYS A 197 0.89 -5.70 -7.61
CA CYS A 197 0.35 -5.95 -8.94
C CYS A 197 -0.12 -4.66 -9.67
N THR A 198 0.72 -3.63 -9.70
CA THR A 198 0.39 -2.29 -10.25
C THR A 198 0.17 -2.29 -11.77
N SER A 199 0.53 -3.38 -12.44
CA SER A 199 0.32 -3.64 -13.86
C SER A 199 -1.13 -3.97 -14.22
N ILE A 200 -2.02 -4.18 -13.24
CA ILE A 200 -3.42 -4.55 -13.49
C ILE A 200 -4.14 -3.41 -14.21
N THR A 201 -4.66 -3.71 -15.40
CA THR A 201 -5.44 -2.82 -16.25
C THR A 201 -6.90 -3.28 -16.40
N SER A 202 -7.21 -4.55 -16.11
CA SER A 202 -8.58 -5.06 -16.00
C SER A 202 -8.76 -5.90 -14.73
N LEU A 203 -9.60 -5.43 -13.80
CA LEU A 203 -10.09 -6.16 -12.64
C LEU A 203 -11.60 -6.40 -12.82
N GLU A 204 -11.96 -7.58 -13.30
CA GLU A 204 -13.34 -7.92 -13.64
C GLU A 204 -14.06 -8.54 -12.44
N LEU A 205 -15.15 -7.89 -12.00
CA LEU A 205 -16.08 -8.40 -11.01
C LEU A 205 -17.37 -8.88 -11.72
N ASP A 206 -17.87 -10.06 -11.38
CA ASP A 206 -19.16 -10.53 -11.89
C ASP A 206 -20.31 -9.65 -11.38
N SER A 207 -21.23 -9.25 -12.27
CA SER A 207 -22.32 -8.32 -11.95
C SER A 207 -23.41 -8.90 -11.03
N GLY A 208 -23.34 -10.20 -10.72
CA GLY A 208 -24.15 -10.88 -9.70
C GLY A 208 -23.45 -11.00 -8.34
N ASN A 209 -22.24 -10.48 -8.16
CA ASN A 209 -21.60 -10.38 -6.84
C ASN A 209 -22.42 -9.49 -5.89
N LYS A 210 -22.49 -9.87 -4.61
CA LYS A 210 -23.35 -9.23 -3.59
C LYS A 210 -22.56 -8.46 -2.52
N ASN A 211 -21.24 -8.62 -2.50
CA ASN A 211 -20.37 -8.20 -1.40
C ASN A 211 -19.54 -6.96 -1.77
N PHE A 212 -19.26 -6.79 -3.07
CA PHE A 212 -18.46 -5.72 -3.64
C PHE A 212 -19.17 -5.04 -4.80
N VAL A 213 -18.68 -3.85 -5.16
CA VAL A 213 -19.06 -3.12 -6.37
C VAL A 213 -17.87 -2.32 -6.86
N MET A 214 -17.62 -2.34 -8.17
CA MET A 214 -16.61 -1.48 -8.81
C MET A 214 -17.26 -0.19 -9.33
N ASP A 215 -16.50 0.91 -9.40
CA ASP A 215 -16.94 2.16 -10.01
C ASP A 215 -16.25 2.46 -11.36
N GLU A 216 -16.63 3.59 -11.97
CA GLU A 216 -16.08 4.08 -13.24
C GLU A 216 -14.60 4.48 -13.17
N GLN A 217 -14.02 4.59 -11.97
CA GLN A 217 -12.59 4.86 -11.73
C GLN A 217 -11.77 3.57 -11.59
N GLY A 218 -12.39 2.38 -11.69
CA GLY A 218 -11.74 1.09 -11.44
C GLY A 218 -11.41 0.85 -9.97
N ILE A 219 -12.17 1.45 -9.05
CA ILE A 219 -12.01 1.26 -7.61
C ILE A 219 -13.05 0.25 -7.13
N LEU A 220 -12.58 -0.78 -6.43
CA LEU A 220 -13.41 -1.80 -5.80
C LEU A 220 -13.77 -1.36 -4.36
N TYR A 221 -15.06 -1.35 -4.07
CA TYR A 221 -15.64 -1.06 -2.77
C TYR A 221 -16.41 -2.29 -2.26
N ASN A 222 -16.74 -2.32 -0.96
CA ASN A 222 -17.86 -3.13 -0.50
C ASN A 222 -19.20 -2.66 -1.14
N HIS A 223 -20.20 -3.52 -1.15
CA HIS A 223 -21.51 -3.31 -1.83
C HIS A 223 -22.13 -1.92 -1.55
N ASP A 224 -22.13 -1.48 -0.29
CA ASP A 224 -22.75 -0.22 0.14
C ASP A 224 -21.84 1.02 -0.05
N LYS A 225 -20.65 0.84 -0.65
CA LYS A 225 -19.62 1.87 -0.87
C LYS A 225 -19.21 2.63 0.39
N THR A 226 -19.08 1.92 1.52
CA THR A 226 -18.61 2.47 2.80
C THR A 226 -17.13 2.16 3.08
N LYS A 227 -16.57 1.10 2.49
CA LYS A 227 -15.15 0.73 2.54
C LYS A 227 -14.57 0.63 1.13
N VAL A 228 -13.46 1.31 0.86
CA VAL A 228 -12.60 1.02 -0.30
C VAL A 228 -11.79 -0.24 0.01
N VAL A 229 -11.83 -1.21 -0.90
CA VAL A 229 -11.14 -2.51 -0.78
C VAL A 229 -9.83 -2.47 -1.55
N THR A 230 -9.87 -2.08 -2.83
CA THR A 230 -8.66 -1.90 -3.65
C THR A 230 -8.89 -0.94 -4.81
N ALA A 231 -7.85 -0.20 -5.19
CA ALA A 231 -7.78 0.66 -6.37
C ALA A 231 -6.59 0.23 -7.27
N ILE A 232 -6.36 -1.08 -7.41
CA ILE A 232 -5.21 -1.61 -8.16
C ILE A 232 -5.38 -1.48 -9.68
N GLN A 233 -6.60 -1.58 -10.22
CA GLN A 233 -6.85 -1.37 -11.66
C GLN A 233 -6.42 0.04 -12.07
N GLY A 234 -5.54 0.17 -13.06
CA GLY A 234 -5.06 1.46 -13.56
C GLY A 234 -4.13 2.21 -12.59
N ALA A 235 -3.64 1.56 -11.53
CA ALA A 235 -2.77 2.19 -10.52
C ALA A 235 -1.51 2.87 -11.13
N ALA A 236 -0.96 2.29 -12.20
CA ALA A 236 0.18 2.85 -12.92
C ALA A 236 -0.06 4.24 -13.55
N GLU A 237 -1.32 4.61 -13.83
CA GLU A 237 -1.68 5.86 -14.55
C GLU A 237 -2.60 6.80 -13.76
N ARG A 238 -3.27 6.32 -12.70
CA ARG A 238 -4.24 7.12 -11.93
C ARG A 238 -3.59 8.31 -11.23
N LYS A 239 -4.02 9.53 -11.57
CA LYS A 239 -3.58 10.81 -10.96
C LYS A 239 -4.49 11.34 -9.86
N THR A 240 -5.78 11.06 -9.92
CA THR A 240 -6.79 11.57 -8.98
C THR A 240 -7.80 10.49 -8.64
N VAL A 241 -8.32 10.53 -7.41
CA VAL A 241 -9.46 9.74 -6.93
C VAL A 241 -10.53 10.71 -6.42
N THR A 242 -11.80 10.42 -6.69
CA THR A 242 -12.94 10.99 -5.95
C THR A 242 -13.70 9.86 -5.25
N LEU A 243 -13.72 9.86 -3.92
CA LEU A 243 -14.43 8.90 -3.10
C LEU A 243 -15.88 9.37 -2.86
N PRO A 244 -16.90 8.49 -2.96
CA PRO A 244 -18.26 8.81 -2.55
C PRO A 244 -18.35 9.19 -1.06
N ASP A 245 -19.23 10.14 -0.71
CA ASP A 245 -19.46 10.61 0.67
C ASP A 245 -19.83 9.48 1.67
N THR A 246 -20.26 8.32 1.18
CA THR A 246 -20.53 7.11 1.96
C THR A 246 -19.27 6.44 2.50
N VAL A 247 -18.09 6.67 1.90
CA VAL A 247 -16.83 6.02 2.27
C VAL A 247 -16.34 6.54 3.62
N THR A 248 -16.46 5.71 4.66
CA THR A 248 -15.90 5.96 6.00
C THR A 248 -14.56 5.26 6.21
N GLU A 249 -14.24 4.24 5.39
CA GLU A 249 -13.08 3.38 5.58
C GLU A 249 -12.31 3.14 4.27
N ILE A 250 -10.99 3.00 4.38
CA ILE A 250 -10.12 2.57 3.28
C ILE A 250 -9.22 1.45 3.81
N ALA A 251 -9.15 0.32 3.10
CA ALA A 251 -8.29 -0.78 3.49
C ALA A 251 -6.80 -0.39 3.49
N GLY A 252 -6.02 -1.05 4.35
CA GLY A 252 -4.56 -1.04 4.28
C GLY A 252 -4.11 -1.48 2.89
N TYR A 253 -3.09 -0.80 2.34
CA TYR A 253 -2.60 -0.98 0.96
C TYR A 253 -3.63 -0.78 -0.17
N ALA A 254 -4.84 -0.26 0.06
CA ALA A 254 -5.86 -0.12 -1.00
C ALA A 254 -5.41 0.70 -2.23
N PHE A 255 -4.53 1.68 -2.04
CA PHE A 255 -3.93 2.47 -3.12
C PHE A 255 -2.44 2.13 -3.34
N ALA A 256 -1.94 1.02 -2.80
CA ALA A 256 -0.53 0.67 -2.87
C ALA A 256 -0.01 0.64 -4.32
N GLY A 257 1.13 1.28 -4.55
CA GLY A 257 1.77 1.36 -5.85
C GLY A 257 1.04 2.25 -6.88
N ASN A 258 0.06 3.05 -6.48
CA ASN A 258 -0.48 4.13 -7.32
C ASN A 258 0.56 5.28 -7.45
N THR A 259 1.65 5.04 -8.18
CA THR A 259 2.85 5.92 -8.20
C THR A 259 2.59 7.30 -8.77
N GLN A 260 1.65 7.43 -9.72
CA GLN A 260 1.22 8.69 -10.33
C GLN A 260 0.10 9.41 -9.58
N LEU A 261 -0.43 8.85 -8.48
CA LEU A 261 -1.54 9.45 -7.75
C LEU A 261 -1.08 10.71 -7.02
N GLU A 262 -1.70 11.84 -7.35
CA GLU A 262 -1.38 13.17 -6.83
C GLU A 262 -2.38 13.63 -5.76
N THR A 263 -3.67 13.24 -5.89
CA THR A 263 -4.78 13.77 -5.07
C THR A 263 -5.90 12.73 -4.81
N VAL A 264 -6.56 12.85 -3.65
CA VAL A 264 -7.72 12.04 -3.23
C VAL A 264 -8.78 12.97 -2.62
N TYR A 265 -9.93 13.09 -3.27
CA TYR A 265 -11.06 13.94 -2.87
C TYR A 265 -12.22 13.11 -2.30
N GLY A 266 -13.10 13.75 -1.53
CA GLY A 266 -14.37 13.17 -1.09
C GLY A 266 -14.23 12.18 0.07
N GLY A 267 -15.20 11.27 0.17
CA GLY A 267 -15.37 10.43 1.36
C GLY A 267 -16.12 11.15 2.49
N ALA A 268 -16.45 10.40 3.54
CA ALA A 268 -17.11 10.94 4.71
C ALA A 268 -16.25 11.99 5.44
N ALA A 269 -16.88 12.85 6.24
CA ALA A 269 -16.22 13.95 6.96
C ALA A 269 -15.05 13.50 7.88
N ARG A 270 -14.95 12.22 8.20
CA ARG A 270 -13.77 11.52 8.71
C ARG A 270 -13.67 10.16 8.02
N VAL A 271 -12.55 9.90 7.38
CA VAL A 271 -12.20 8.58 6.81
C VAL A 271 -11.08 7.96 7.66
N VAL A 272 -11.18 6.66 7.95
CA VAL A 272 -10.15 5.91 8.71
C VAL A 272 -9.52 4.81 7.86
N GLU A 273 -8.31 4.42 8.26
CA GLU A 273 -7.60 3.27 7.71
C GLU A 273 -8.08 1.98 8.41
N ASN A 274 -8.35 0.93 7.64
CA ASN A 274 -8.85 -0.36 8.11
C ASN A 274 -7.80 -1.45 7.80
N GLY A 275 -7.23 -2.08 8.82
CA GLY A 275 -6.20 -3.13 8.67
C GLY A 275 -4.79 -2.70 9.09
N TYR A 276 -3.77 -3.29 8.47
CA TYR A 276 -2.36 -3.26 8.91
C TYR A 276 -1.60 -1.94 8.67
N GLY A 277 -2.28 -0.91 8.18
CA GLY A 277 -1.68 0.36 7.78
C GLY A 277 -1.42 0.47 6.27
N TYR A 278 -0.63 1.47 5.89
CA TYR A 278 -0.03 1.62 4.56
C TYR A 278 -1.02 1.79 3.37
N THR A 279 -2.23 2.34 3.58
CA THR A 279 -3.21 2.64 2.51
C THR A 279 -2.57 3.23 1.24
N PHE A 280 -1.63 4.18 1.39
CA PHE A 280 -0.97 4.91 0.31
C PHE A 280 0.49 4.48 0.06
N TYR A 281 0.82 3.20 0.27
CA TYR A 281 2.18 2.69 0.04
C TYR A 281 2.69 3.02 -1.38
N LYS A 282 3.94 3.47 -1.55
CA LYS A 282 4.54 3.85 -2.85
C LYS A 282 3.73 4.86 -3.70
N CYS A 283 2.78 5.61 -3.10
CA CYS A 283 2.09 6.71 -3.76
C CYS A 283 2.98 7.96 -3.84
N ASN A 284 4.11 7.85 -4.54
CA ASN A 284 5.24 8.78 -4.47
C ASN A 284 4.91 10.20 -4.95
N SER A 285 3.80 10.40 -5.66
CA SER A 285 3.33 11.70 -6.16
C SER A 285 2.28 12.37 -5.28
N LEU A 286 1.80 11.70 -4.22
CA LEU A 286 0.56 12.02 -3.52
C LEU A 286 0.69 13.14 -2.47
N ASN A 287 -0.32 14.00 -2.43
CA ASN A 287 -0.77 14.69 -1.22
C ASN A 287 -2.18 14.18 -0.84
N PRO A 288 -2.37 13.42 0.25
CA PRO A 288 -3.68 12.86 0.61
C PRO A 288 -4.58 13.84 1.38
N PHE A 289 -4.09 15.04 1.69
CA PHE A 289 -4.73 15.92 2.68
C PHE A 289 -5.62 16.97 2.05
N GLN A 290 -6.93 16.70 2.02
CA GLN A 290 -7.93 17.53 1.35
C GLN A 290 -8.02 18.96 1.89
N ASP A 291 -7.73 19.14 3.19
CA ASP A 291 -7.71 20.45 3.84
C ASP A 291 -6.43 21.27 3.55
N THR A 292 -5.59 20.81 2.63
CA THR A 292 -4.40 21.51 2.14
C THR A 292 -4.44 21.87 0.65
N TYR A 293 -5.45 21.41 -0.10
CA TYR A 293 -5.57 21.72 -1.52
C TYR A 293 -5.87 23.20 -1.75
N GLY A 294 -4.99 23.89 -2.48
CA GLY A 294 -4.99 25.34 -2.65
C GLY A 294 -4.43 26.13 -1.46
N HIS A 295 -3.84 25.46 -0.47
CA HIS A 295 -3.25 26.12 0.71
C HIS A 295 -1.85 26.66 0.39
N TRP A 296 -1.46 27.80 0.99
CA TRP A 296 -0.17 28.47 0.74
C TRP A 296 1.07 27.63 1.10
N ALA A 297 0.88 26.51 1.80
CA ALA A 297 1.92 25.56 2.21
C ALA A 297 1.73 24.16 1.60
N GLU A 298 0.87 23.99 0.59
CA GLU A 298 0.50 22.68 0.03
C GLU A 298 1.72 21.85 -0.40
N GLU A 299 2.60 22.42 -1.23
CA GLU A 299 3.84 21.77 -1.68
C GLU A 299 4.80 21.41 -0.53
N GLN A 300 4.79 22.20 0.55
CA GLN A 300 5.61 21.94 1.73
C GLN A 300 5.03 20.81 2.59
N VAL A 301 3.70 20.72 2.69
CA VAL A 301 3.02 19.60 3.35
C VAL A 301 3.17 18.32 2.53
N LYS A 302 2.98 18.39 1.22
CA LYS A 302 3.22 17.29 0.27
C LYS A 302 4.63 16.73 0.41
N TRP A 303 5.65 17.60 0.34
CA TRP A 303 7.03 17.23 0.59
C TRP A 303 7.23 16.58 1.97
N ALA A 304 6.76 17.23 3.05
CA ALA A 304 6.95 16.72 4.41
C ALA A 304 6.21 15.39 4.69
N TYR A 305 5.19 15.06 3.91
CA TYR A 305 4.53 13.76 3.89
C TYR A 305 5.34 12.71 3.11
N GLN A 306 5.88 13.08 1.95
CA GLN A 306 6.66 12.19 1.07
C GLN A 306 8.01 11.80 1.69
N GLU A 307 8.66 12.70 2.42
CA GLU A 307 9.83 12.38 3.28
C GLU A 307 9.45 11.60 4.56
N GLY A 308 8.15 11.35 4.79
CA GLY A 308 7.62 10.64 5.97
C GLY A 308 7.68 11.41 7.30
N ILE A 309 8.29 12.61 7.32
CA ILE A 309 8.59 13.35 8.55
C ILE A 309 7.32 13.87 9.26
N LEU A 310 6.35 14.41 8.51
CA LEU A 310 5.07 14.89 9.01
C LEU A 310 3.92 14.04 8.46
N LYS A 311 3.10 13.49 9.36
CA LYS A 311 1.86 12.78 9.04
C LYS A 311 0.64 13.67 9.31
N GLY A 312 -0.50 13.32 8.72
CA GLY A 312 -1.78 13.97 8.98
C GLY A 312 -2.29 13.76 10.41
N THR A 313 -3.35 14.47 10.75
CA THR A 313 -4.14 14.24 11.98
C THR A 313 -5.22 13.18 11.78
N GLU A 314 -5.67 13.00 10.53
CA GLU A 314 -6.53 11.90 10.07
C GLU A 314 -5.98 11.40 8.71
N LEU A 315 -6.49 10.29 8.17
CA LEU A 315 -5.99 9.68 6.94
C LEU A 315 -5.96 10.67 5.74
N LEU A 316 -7.00 11.49 5.61
CA LEU A 316 -7.17 12.49 4.54
C LEU A 316 -7.15 13.95 5.05
N ARG A 317 -6.64 14.21 6.27
CA ARG A 317 -6.60 15.56 6.88
C ARG A 317 -5.25 15.88 7.52
N PHE A 318 -4.64 16.99 7.15
CA PHE A 318 -3.38 17.47 7.73
C PHE A 318 -3.56 18.40 8.94
N SER A 319 -4.67 19.11 9.04
CA SER A 319 -4.89 20.22 9.98
C SER A 319 -3.78 21.29 9.92
N PRO A 320 -3.59 21.99 8.77
CA PRO A 320 -2.47 22.91 8.54
C PRO A 320 -2.41 24.07 9.54
N ASN A 321 -3.57 24.55 9.99
CA ASN A 321 -3.71 25.68 10.90
C ASN A 321 -3.74 25.28 12.39
N ALA A 322 -3.69 23.98 12.71
CA ALA A 322 -3.51 23.54 14.09
C ALA A 322 -2.07 23.79 14.56
N THR A 323 -1.90 24.00 15.86
CA THR A 323 -0.60 24.25 16.50
C THR A 323 0.31 23.03 16.43
N LEU A 324 1.61 23.27 16.26
CA LEU A 324 2.64 22.23 16.37
C LEU A 324 2.92 21.91 17.85
N GLU A 325 2.81 20.65 18.24
CA GLU A 325 3.10 20.21 19.61
C GLU A 325 4.61 19.93 19.82
N ARG A 326 5.08 20.02 21.07
CA ARG A 326 6.49 19.77 21.45
C ARG A 326 6.97 18.35 21.10
N GLY A 327 6.09 17.36 21.21
CA GLY A 327 6.35 15.98 20.76
C GLY A 327 6.48 15.87 19.25
N MET A 328 5.60 16.56 18.49
CA MET A 328 5.63 16.52 17.01
C MET A 328 6.98 16.96 16.45
N ILE A 329 7.55 18.06 16.94
CA ILE A 329 8.85 18.54 16.43
C ILE A 329 10.01 17.59 16.79
N CYS A 330 9.99 16.95 17.96
CA CYS A 330 10.96 15.91 18.30
C CYS A 330 10.88 14.71 17.37
N THR A 331 9.67 14.19 17.12
CA THR A 331 9.44 13.08 16.18
C THR A 331 9.86 13.41 14.76
N VAL A 332 9.64 14.65 14.30
CA VAL A 332 10.11 15.12 12.98
C VAL A 332 11.63 15.08 12.87
N LEU A 333 12.36 15.63 13.86
CA LEU A 333 13.82 15.64 13.83
C LEU A 333 14.41 14.24 13.98
N HIS A 334 13.78 13.37 14.76
CA HIS A 334 14.14 11.96 14.89
C HIS A 334 13.97 11.20 13.56
N ARG A 335 12.88 11.45 12.81
CA ARG A 335 12.66 10.87 11.48
C ARG A 335 13.66 11.37 10.43
N LEU A 336 14.02 12.66 10.46
CA LEU A 336 15.06 13.22 9.58
C LEU A 336 16.41 12.51 9.74
N GLU A 337 16.71 12.01 10.94
CA GLU A 337 17.92 11.20 11.22
C GLU A 337 17.73 9.70 10.95
N ASN A 338 16.64 9.29 10.29
CA ASN A 338 16.23 7.90 10.03
C ASN A 338 15.84 7.10 11.28
N SER A 339 15.23 7.76 12.26
CA SER A 339 14.68 7.17 13.50
C SER A 339 15.68 6.32 14.32
N PRO A 340 16.87 6.85 14.67
CA PRO A 340 17.89 6.09 15.40
C PRO A 340 17.44 5.73 16.82
N PRO A 341 17.89 4.60 17.41
CA PRO A 341 17.45 4.16 18.73
C PRO A 341 17.71 5.20 19.84
N ALA A 342 16.66 5.55 20.58
CA ALA A 342 16.76 6.54 21.65
C ALA A 342 17.65 6.06 22.82
N GLY A 343 17.51 4.79 23.20
CA GLY A 343 18.13 4.19 24.39
C GLY A 343 17.15 4.06 25.57
N SER A 344 17.62 3.46 26.66
CA SER A 344 16.83 3.16 27.87
C SER A 344 16.51 4.37 28.76
N ASP A 345 17.28 5.45 28.64
CA ASP A 345 17.37 6.46 29.69
C ASP A 345 16.41 7.62 29.39
N ASN A 346 15.11 7.40 29.64
CA ASN A 346 14.09 8.44 29.52
C ASN A 346 14.26 9.49 30.64
N PRO A 347 14.49 10.78 30.31
CA PRO A 347 14.74 11.83 31.30
C PRO A 347 13.45 12.52 31.82
N PHE A 348 12.26 12.18 31.31
CA PHE A 348 11.03 12.95 31.52
C PHE A 348 9.85 12.06 31.99
N PRO A 349 9.35 12.20 33.23
CA PRO A 349 8.30 11.33 33.77
C PRO A 349 6.94 11.37 33.06
N ASP A 350 6.68 12.40 32.24
CA ASP A 350 5.45 12.57 31.45
C ASP A 350 5.61 12.15 29.98
N VAL A 351 6.78 11.62 29.59
CA VAL A 351 7.01 11.02 28.27
C VAL A 351 6.87 9.52 28.40
N ILE A 352 5.92 8.94 27.66
CA ILE A 352 5.70 7.49 27.61
C ILE A 352 6.51 6.92 26.44
N ASP A 353 7.45 6.02 26.72
CA ASP A 353 8.40 5.45 25.75
C ASP A 353 7.72 4.92 24.47
N TYR A 354 6.60 4.23 24.65
CA TYR A 354 5.79 3.60 23.58
C TYR A 354 4.69 4.51 22.99
N ALA A 355 4.63 5.78 23.36
CA ALA A 355 3.82 6.76 22.63
C ALA A 355 4.50 7.12 21.30
N TRP A 356 3.72 7.58 20.31
CA TRP A 356 4.24 7.92 18.97
C TRP A 356 5.34 9.00 18.96
N TYR A 357 5.48 9.76 20.06
CA TYR A 357 6.54 10.75 20.28
C TYR A 357 7.69 10.27 21.19
N GLY A 358 7.55 9.14 21.90
CA GLY A 358 8.41 8.74 23.01
C GLY A 358 9.89 8.69 22.63
N GLU A 359 10.24 7.79 21.71
CA GLU A 359 11.61 7.66 21.20
C GLU A 359 12.18 8.99 20.68
N GLY A 360 11.40 9.74 19.89
CA GLY A 360 11.85 10.99 19.29
C GLY A 360 12.15 12.08 20.32
N VAL A 361 11.37 12.15 21.40
CA VAL A 361 11.61 13.09 22.52
C VAL A 361 12.84 12.66 23.33
N ILE A 362 12.97 11.37 23.67
CA ILE A 362 14.11 10.83 24.42
C ILE A 362 15.42 11.04 23.61
N TRP A 363 15.40 10.72 22.31
CA TRP A 363 16.51 10.96 21.40
C TRP A 363 16.86 12.46 21.29
N ALA A 364 15.87 13.33 21.13
CA ALA A 364 16.10 14.77 21.00
C ALA A 364 16.67 15.38 22.29
N ALA A 365 16.27 14.89 23.46
CA ALA A 365 16.81 15.31 24.75
C ALA A 365 18.27 14.85 24.95
N LYS A 366 18.54 13.57 24.64
CA LYS A 366 19.88 12.96 24.71
C LYS A 366 20.92 13.65 23.83
N ASN A 367 20.50 14.19 22.67
CA ASN A 367 21.34 14.98 21.77
C ASN A 367 21.30 16.50 22.06
N GLY A 368 20.70 16.93 23.18
CA GLY A 368 20.67 18.32 23.63
C GLY A 368 19.79 19.28 22.81
N LEU A 369 18.97 18.75 21.89
CA LEU A 369 18.10 19.54 21.01
C LEU A 369 16.96 20.20 21.79
N VAL A 370 16.40 19.46 22.75
CA VAL A 370 15.31 19.89 23.62
C VAL A 370 15.67 19.74 25.10
N GLN A 371 14.91 20.45 25.94
CA GLN A 371 15.01 20.42 27.40
C GLN A 371 13.59 20.39 27.97
N GLY A 372 13.46 19.82 29.17
CA GLY A 372 12.24 19.90 29.97
C GLY A 372 12.02 21.30 30.55
N HIS A 373 10.94 21.45 31.30
CA HIS A 373 10.65 22.62 32.11
C HIS A 373 11.30 22.50 33.51
N ASP A 374 11.28 23.59 34.29
CA ASP A 374 11.90 23.66 35.63
C ASP A 374 11.29 22.69 36.67
N ASP A 375 10.13 22.10 36.36
CA ASP A 375 9.44 21.05 37.14
C ASP A 375 9.88 19.61 36.76
N GLY A 376 10.77 19.47 35.77
CA GLY A 376 11.25 18.18 35.26
C GLY A 376 10.37 17.54 34.18
N LEU A 377 9.28 18.18 33.77
CA LEU A 377 8.35 17.65 32.76
C LEU A 377 8.71 18.12 31.34
N PHE A 378 8.41 17.30 30.33
CA PHE A 378 8.62 17.68 28.93
C PHE A 378 7.42 18.38 28.30
N ARG A 379 6.21 17.98 28.68
CA ARG A 379 4.90 18.39 28.14
C ARG A 379 4.80 18.16 26.63
N PRO A 380 4.73 16.90 26.17
CA PRO A 380 4.79 16.57 24.74
C PRO A 380 3.63 17.15 23.93
N THR A 381 2.45 17.36 24.52
CA THR A 381 1.27 17.93 23.86
C THR A 381 1.18 19.46 23.95
N ASP A 382 2.08 20.14 24.67
CA ASP A 382 2.05 21.60 24.76
C ASP A 382 2.42 22.23 23.39
N PRO A 383 1.71 23.28 22.94
CA PRO A 383 1.98 23.93 21.67
C PRO A 383 3.29 24.74 21.69
N VAL A 384 4.09 24.58 20.65
CA VAL A 384 5.41 25.20 20.47
C VAL A 384 5.27 26.66 20.04
N THR A 385 5.90 27.59 20.76
CA THR A 385 6.01 28.99 20.29
C THR A 385 7.04 29.10 19.17
N ARG A 386 6.92 30.11 18.30
CA ARG A 386 7.83 30.28 17.15
C ARG A 386 9.28 30.50 17.57
N GLU A 387 9.54 31.13 18.72
CA GLU A 387 10.89 31.23 19.29
C GLU A 387 11.41 29.91 19.87
N GLN A 388 10.54 29.05 20.40
CA GLN A 388 10.92 27.70 20.83
C GLN A 388 11.25 26.81 19.62
N LEU A 389 10.45 26.87 18.55
CA LEU A 389 10.75 26.19 17.29
C LEU A 389 12.10 26.65 16.74
N GLY A 390 12.34 27.97 16.67
CA GLY A 390 13.62 28.53 16.27
C GLY A 390 14.79 28.02 17.13
N ALA A 391 14.63 28.00 18.46
CA ALA A 391 15.65 27.50 19.39
C ALA A 391 15.96 26.00 19.22
N ILE A 392 14.94 25.16 19.00
CA ILE A 392 15.11 23.72 18.77
C ILE A 392 15.84 23.48 17.44
N LEU A 393 15.40 24.13 16.36
CA LEU A 393 16.01 23.98 15.03
C LEU A 393 17.44 24.52 14.97
N TYR A 394 17.76 25.58 15.74
CA TYR A 394 19.13 26.08 15.85
C TYR A 394 20.07 25.08 16.53
N ARG A 395 19.62 24.40 17.61
CA ARG A 395 20.40 23.33 18.25
C ARG A 395 20.53 22.11 17.32
N TYR A 396 19.50 21.77 16.56
CA TYR A 396 19.58 20.73 15.53
C TYR A 396 20.58 21.07 14.42
N ALA A 397 20.58 22.31 13.93
CA ALA A 397 21.58 22.76 12.98
C ALA A 397 23.02 22.65 13.53
N GLN A 398 23.22 23.03 14.81
CA GLN A 398 24.50 22.84 15.50
C GLN A 398 24.90 21.36 15.63
N PHE A 399 23.95 20.48 15.97
CA PHE A 399 24.16 19.02 16.05
C PHE A 399 24.54 18.41 14.70
N LYS A 400 23.89 18.83 13.61
CA LYS A 400 24.17 18.38 12.24
C LYS A 400 25.43 19.01 11.62
N GLY A 401 25.93 20.12 12.18
CA GLY A 401 26.95 20.96 11.55
C GLY A 401 26.44 21.83 10.39
N ILE A 402 25.12 22.01 10.26
CA ILE A 402 24.47 22.82 9.23
C ILE A 402 24.89 24.29 9.39
N ALA A 403 25.47 24.84 8.33
CA ALA A 403 25.88 26.24 8.28
C ALA A 403 24.68 27.17 8.11
N GLY A 404 24.83 28.43 8.52
CA GLY A 404 23.80 29.45 8.31
C GLY A 404 24.27 30.86 8.67
N THR A 405 23.45 31.84 8.32
CA THR A 405 23.76 33.27 8.44
C THR A 405 23.03 33.87 9.63
N MET A 406 23.73 34.71 10.41
CA MET A 406 23.14 35.51 11.47
C MET A 406 22.54 36.79 10.89
N GLY A 407 21.21 36.90 10.91
CA GLY A 407 20.48 38.11 10.50
C GLY A 407 20.32 39.11 11.64
N SER A 408 19.69 40.25 11.34
CA SER A 408 19.14 41.12 12.38
C SER A 408 17.63 40.96 12.49
N LEU A 409 17.08 41.33 13.66
CA LEU A 409 15.64 41.36 13.93
C LEU A 409 15.06 42.77 13.87
N ASP A 410 15.89 43.81 13.68
CA ASP A 410 15.49 45.23 13.78
C ASP A 410 14.43 45.66 12.74
N GLY A 411 14.21 44.86 11.70
CA GLY A 411 13.15 45.06 10.70
C GLY A 411 11.75 44.60 11.15
N PHE A 412 11.62 43.95 12.31
CA PHE A 412 10.34 43.44 12.81
C PHE A 412 9.85 44.24 14.02
N THR A 413 8.59 44.66 13.96
CA THR A 413 7.99 45.61 14.92
C THR A 413 7.92 45.09 16.36
N ASP A 414 7.99 43.77 16.54
CA ASP A 414 7.89 43.10 17.84
C ASP A 414 9.14 42.30 18.24
N ALA A 415 10.28 42.53 17.60
CA ALA A 415 11.54 41.85 17.91
C ALA A 415 11.95 41.92 19.40
N GLY A 416 11.57 42.99 20.09
CA GLY A 416 11.77 43.15 21.55
C GLY A 416 10.99 42.17 22.43
N LYS A 417 10.05 41.37 21.88
CA LYS A 417 9.37 40.27 22.57
C LYS A 417 10.17 38.96 22.55
N THR A 418 11.23 38.85 21.73
CA THR A 418 12.04 37.63 21.65
C THR A 418 12.79 37.40 22.97
N SER A 419 12.56 36.25 23.59
CA SER A 419 13.22 35.88 24.85
C SER A 419 14.74 35.78 24.68
N ALA A 420 15.49 36.16 25.71
CA ALA A 420 16.95 36.24 25.66
C ALA A 420 17.63 34.91 25.26
N TYR A 421 17.07 33.75 25.66
CA TYR A 421 17.59 32.43 25.29
C TYR A 421 17.41 32.11 23.79
N ALA A 422 16.38 32.68 23.15
CA ALA A 422 16.03 32.44 21.75
C ALA A 422 16.66 33.45 20.79
N LEU A 423 17.19 34.58 21.28
CA LEU A 423 17.67 35.69 20.46
C LEU A 423 18.68 35.29 19.37
N SER A 424 19.66 34.44 19.70
CA SER A 424 20.63 33.94 18.71
C SER A 424 19.99 33.00 17.69
N ALA A 425 19.09 32.12 18.15
CA ALA A 425 18.39 31.17 17.29
C ALA A 425 17.43 31.86 16.31
N MET A 426 16.70 32.89 16.77
CA MET A 426 15.85 33.72 15.92
C MET A 426 16.66 34.52 14.90
N LYS A 427 17.81 35.07 15.30
CA LYS A 427 18.73 35.75 14.36
C LYS A 427 19.27 34.80 13.29
N TRP A 428 19.66 33.57 13.67
CA TRP A 428 20.05 32.54 12.72
C TRP A 428 18.89 32.11 11.79
N ALA A 429 17.70 31.90 12.34
CA ALA A 429 16.53 31.46 11.59
C ALA A 429 16.03 32.51 10.59
N VAL A 430 16.17 33.81 10.92
CA VAL A 430 15.91 34.93 10.01
C VAL A 430 17.02 35.07 8.96
N GLY A 431 18.29 35.11 9.38
CA GLY A 431 19.42 35.30 8.45
C GLY A 431 19.61 34.15 7.46
N SER A 432 19.26 32.93 7.87
CA SER A 432 19.25 31.73 7.03
C SER A 432 17.89 31.51 6.32
N GLY A 433 16.96 32.47 6.42
CA GLY A 433 15.74 32.54 5.61
C GLY A 433 14.61 31.56 5.95
N LEU A 434 14.75 30.77 7.03
CA LEU A 434 13.72 29.85 7.52
C LEU A 434 12.48 30.62 7.99
N LEU A 435 12.69 31.58 8.91
CA LEU A 435 11.67 32.51 9.40
C LEU A 435 11.78 33.83 8.63
N ARG A 436 10.64 34.33 8.12
CA ARG A 436 10.56 35.57 7.33
C ARG A 436 9.64 36.62 7.95
N GLY A 437 9.17 36.39 9.17
CA GLY A 437 8.11 37.16 9.81
C GLY A 437 6.70 36.78 9.34
N ARG A 438 5.77 37.71 9.54
CA ARG A 438 4.38 37.73 9.03
C ARG A 438 4.16 39.00 8.20
N ASP A 439 3.08 39.03 7.41
CA ASP A 439 2.77 40.14 6.49
C ASP A 439 2.48 41.48 7.19
N ASP A 440 2.21 41.48 8.50
CA ASP A 440 2.06 42.66 9.35
C ASP A 440 3.39 43.26 9.85
N GLY A 441 4.53 42.66 9.50
CA GLY A 441 5.86 43.08 9.94
C GLY A 441 6.24 42.59 11.34
N THR A 442 5.59 41.54 11.86
CA THR A 442 5.99 40.88 13.12
C THR A 442 6.85 39.63 12.88
N LEU A 443 7.65 39.24 13.88
CA LEU A 443 8.15 37.86 14.00
C LEU A 443 7.12 36.95 14.65
N ASP A 444 6.33 37.52 15.58
CA ASP A 444 5.47 36.79 16.50
C ASP A 444 6.22 35.68 17.25
N PRO A 445 7.25 36.01 18.05
CA PRO A 445 8.12 35.01 18.68
C PRO A 445 7.38 34.17 19.73
N GLN A 446 6.43 34.77 20.44
CA GLN A 446 5.68 34.14 21.53
C GLN A 446 4.37 33.50 21.07
N GLY A 447 3.89 33.79 19.86
CA GLY A 447 2.77 33.07 19.24
C GLY A 447 3.16 31.64 18.85
N TYR A 448 2.16 30.77 18.75
CA TYR A 448 2.35 29.36 18.42
C TYR A 448 2.67 29.16 16.93
N ALA A 449 3.57 28.22 16.64
CA ALA A 449 3.83 27.77 15.28
C ALA A 449 2.71 26.83 14.82
N THR A 450 2.22 26.98 13.59
CA THR A 450 1.26 26.03 12.99
C THR A 450 1.96 24.85 12.33
N ARG A 451 1.23 23.76 12.07
CA ARG A 451 1.73 22.60 11.33
C ARG A 451 2.14 22.94 9.89
N ALA A 452 1.45 23.89 9.24
CA ALA A 452 1.85 24.42 7.93
C ALA A 452 3.15 25.24 8.00
N GLU A 453 3.28 26.13 9.00
CA GLU A 453 4.53 26.87 9.22
C GLU A 453 5.70 25.92 9.48
N ALA A 454 5.47 24.85 10.26
CA ALA A 454 6.46 23.81 10.52
C ALA A 454 6.96 23.16 9.23
N ALA A 455 6.06 22.64 8.38
CA ALA A 455 6.42 22.01 7.10
C ALA A 455 7.26 22.95 6.21
N VAL A 456 6.90 24.24 6.15
CA VAL A 456 7.58 25.27 5.37
C VAL A 456 8.96 25.62 5.94
N ILE A 457 9.09 25.67 7.25
CA ILE A 457 10.37 25.90 7.94
C ILE A 457 11.30 24.69 7.76
N LEU A 458 10.76 23.47 7.83
CA LEU A 458 11.51 22.22 7.66
C LEU A 458 12.05 22.06 6.23
N GLN A 459 11.25 22.38 5.19
CA GLN A 459 11.74 22.34 3.80
C GLN A 459 12.89 23.34 3.59
N ARG A 460 12.82 24.51 4.23
CA ARG A 460 13.89 25.52 4.20
C ARG A 460 15.14 25.06 4.97
N LEU A 461 14.99 24.29 6.04
CA LEU A 461 16.10 23.68 6.77
C LEU A 461 16.78 22.58 5.94
N GLN A 462 16.01 21.73 5.25
CA GLN A 462 16.52 20.70 4.35
C GLN A 462 17.43 21.31 3.27
N ALA A 463 17.06 22.47 2.73
CA ALA A 463 17.83 23.20 1.72
C ALA A 463 19.10 23.93 2.24
N LEU A 464 19.45 23.75 3.51
CA LEU A 464 20.70 24.27 4.13
C LEU A 464 21.67 23.14 4.52
N ALA A 465 21.27 21.87 4.40
CA ALA A 465 22.02 20.68 4.79
C ALA A 465 22.79 20.06 3.61
#